data_AF-A0AAX6N1B9-F1
#
_entry.id   AF-A0AAX6N1B9-F1
#
_cell.length_a   1.000
_cell.length_b   1.000
_cell.length_c   1.000
_cell.angle_alpha   90.00
_cell.angle_beta   90.00
_cell.angle_gamma   90.00
#
_symmetry.space_group_name_H-M   'P 1'
#
loop_
_entity.id
_entity.type
_entity.pdbx_description
1 polymer ?
#
loop_
_entity_poly.entity_id
_entity_poly.type
_entity_poly.pdbx_seq_one_letter_code
_entity_poly.pdbx_strand_id
1 'polypeptide(L)'
;MNTELIQEAKRLQEKMEWLTAAVSTDQSRSQASSIQVKLDVFGGICSSFETLVRDERTRLETFRADVEAREVAVRNRETAVENSRALLMDRQIAVNAARDAHVIIGTALMERESELEAGEQVLNRGLESLETREAEVQTAQSILQKERRDLEVERNCIQNAKVNLEDDMKSLTLTTDCTLSELRKAWERDVRGHYEKNESLSRELESAKGRVSGLLSELEAAKGEAIAANKREDEAKSTLEASRRENKSQLENTKKPKDMEAKHAELEAERAMLVSERKSLIEKAALLTSERNGLDSRVSDLESQAKVLDSAREKFENEASRQERAAAEKDQQIGEFQKQVDSLTAQVTELEQAKIQLKSQMDKTKEPVEETMTNPRKRKSDESPTVLFSSWRTAVEDLGDFLHMCKPEMDTDGSCTEEDALKAIGKIAVRESSRDNLLDFFTSSPCDEWCCLDEVAQEGLDAEAAEPCSRHEGGPCLQIRNCNEGQIGGLRYGAFFCINRS
;
A
#
# COMPACT_ATOMS: atom_id res chain seq x y z
N MET A 1 -25.40 50.35 -55.98
CA MET A 1 -26.85 50.59 -55.75
C MET A 1 -27.15 51.73 -54.77
N ASN A 2 -26.93 51.65 -53.45
CA ASN A 2 -27.36 52.75 -52.55
C ASN A 2 -26.55 54.06 -52.70
N THR A 3 -25.26 53.99 -53.04
CA THR A 3 -24.41 55.18 -53.22
C THR A 3 -24.72 55.96 -54.49
N GLU A 4 -25.10 55.27 -55.57
CA GLU A 4 -25.50 55.88 -56.84
C GLU A 4 -26.83 56.64 -56.70
N LEU A 5 -27.77 56.10 -55.91
CA LEU A 5 -29.07 56.72 -55.67
C LEU A 5 -28.95 58.03 -54.85
N ILE A 6 -28.04 58.05 -53.87
CA ILE A 6 -27.73 59.24 -53.07
C ILE A 6 -27.02 60.30 -53.93
N GLN A 7 -26.10 59.90 -54.80
CA GLN A 7 -25.42 60.82 -55.71
C GLN A 7 -26.39 61.47 -56.69
N GLU A 8 -27.32 60.69 -57.25
CA GLU A 8 -28.31 61.23 -58.20
C GLU A 8 -29.34 62.13 -57.50
N ALA A 9 -29.70 61.82 -56.25
CA ALA A 9 -30.54 62.69 -55.43
C ALA A 9 -29.86 64.05 -55.13
N LYS A 10 -28.56 64.06 -54.78
CA LYS A 10 -27.79 65.31 -54.62
C LYS A 10 -27.75 66.15 -55.89
N ARG A 11 -27.52 65.50 -57.02
CA ARG A 11 -27.48 66.15 -58.34
C ARG A 11 -28.84 66.73 -58.75
N LEU A 12 -29.93 66.10 -58.33
CA LEU A 12 -31.30 66.62 -58.51
C LEU A 12 -31.55 67.83 -57.59
N GLN A 13 -31.09 67.79 -56.35
CA GLN A 13 -31.17 68.89 -55.39
C GLN A 13 -30.45 70.14 -55.92
N GLU A 14 -29.20 70.00 -56.39
CA GLU A 14 -28.41 71.09 -56.98
C GLU A 14 -29.14 71.74 -58.17
N LYS A 15 -29.79 70.94 -59.03
CA LYS A 15 -30.60 71.44 -60.15
C LYS A 15 -31.85 72.19 -59.68
N MET A 16 -32.51 71.70 -58.63
CA MET A 16 -33.71 72.35 -58.09
C MET A 16 -33.36 73.66 -57.35
N GLU A 17 -32.24 73.71 -56.63
CA GLU A 17 -31.71 74.94 -56.02
C GLU A 17 -31.38 76.00 -57.08
N TRP A 18 -30.73 75.59 -58.17
CA TRP A 18 -30.46 76.47 -59.31
C TRP A 18 -31.74 77.04 -59.95
N LEU A 19 -32.75 76.19 -60.17
CA LEU A 19 -34.06 76.61 -60.69
C LEU A 19 -34.79 77.55 -59.74
N THR A 20 -34.68 77.34 -58.43
CA THR A 20 -35.30 78.17 -57.39
C THR A 20 -34.65 79.56 -57.33
N ALA A 21 -33.33 79.62 -57.47
CA ALA A 21 -32.60 80.88 -57.59
C ALA A 21 -33.02 81.66 -58.84
N ALA A 22 -33.21 80.98 -59.97
CA ALA A 22 -33.68 81.58 -61.23
C ALA A 22 -35.15 82.07 -61.17
N VAL A 23 -36.03 81.38 -60.44
CA VAL A 23 -37.43 81.80 -60.23
C VAL A 23 -37.54 82.94 -59.21
N SER A 24 -36.63 83.02 -58.24
CA SER A 24 -36.61 84.09 -57.23
C SER A 24 -36.25 85.46 -57.80
N THR A 25 -35.62 85.52 -58.98
CA THR A 25 -35.37 86.76 -59.72
C THR A 25 -36.60 87.30 -60.48
N ASP A 26 -37.65 86.48 -60.68
CA ASP A 26 -38.89 86.85 -61.37
C ASP A 26 -40.06 87.02 -60.38
N GLN A 27 -40.20 88.23 -59.83
CA GLN A 27 -41.37 88.89 -59.19
C GLN A 27 -42.44 88.12 -58.37
N SER A 28 -42.25 86.86 -57.99
CA SER A 28 -43.23 86.00 -57.31
C SER A 28 -42.68 85.45 -55.98
N ARG A 29 -42.41 86.34 -55.01
CA ARG A 29 -41.80 86.01 -53.70
C ARG A 29 -42.49 84.87 -52.92
N SER A 30 -43.78 84.62 -53.14
CA SER A 30 -44.54 83.56 -52.47
C SER A 30 -44.32 82.15 -53.06
N GLN A 31 -43.97 82.03 -54.34
CA GLN A 31 -43.63 80.74 -54.95
C GLN A 31 -42.20 80.31 -54.60
N ALA A 32 -41.26 81.27 -54.53
CA ALA A 32 -39.88 81.01 -54.14
C ALA A 32 -39.75 80.41 -52.73
N SER A 33 -40.53 80.92 -51.75
CA SER A 33 -40.50 80.37 -50.38
C SER A 33 -41.07 78.96 -50.31
N SER A 34 -42.13 78.65 -51.07
CA SER A 34 -42.72 77.31 -51.14
C SER A 34 -41.76 76.28 -51.74
N ILE A 35 -40.97 76.67 -52.75
CA ILE A 35 -39.97 75.79 -53.37
C ILE A 35 -38.77 75.58 -52.42
N GLN A 36 -38.33 76.61 -51.69
CA GLN A 36 -37.25 76.49 -50.71
C GLN A 36 -37.61 75.49 -49.58
N VAL A 37 -38.84 75.55 -49.06
CA VAL A 37 -39.29 74.57 -48.05
C VAL A 37 -39.26 73.14 -48.58
N LYS A 38 -39.60 72.92 -49.86
CA LYS A 38 -39.52 71.59 -50.48
C LYS A 38 -38.08 71.12 -50.66
N LEU A 39 -37.16 72.03 -50.98
CA LEU A 39 -35.73 71.76 -51.07
C LEU A 39 -35.13 71.41 -49.71
N ASP A 40 -35.49 72.14 -48.65
CA ASP A 40 -35.02 71.86 -47.30
C ASP A 40 -35.54 70.50 -46.80
N VAL A 41 -36.81 70.16 -47.09
CA VAL A 41 -37.37 68.83 -46.81
C VAL A 41 -36.64 67.75 -47.61
N PHE A 42 -36.34 67.98 -48.89
CA PHE A 42 -35.61 67.03 -49.73
C PHE A 42 -34.16 66.82 -49.24
N GLY A 43 -33.47 67.88 -48.85
CA GLY A 43 -32.14 67.83 -48.24
C GLY A 43 -32.14 67.09 -46.89
N GLY A 44 -33.19 67.29 -46.08
CA GLY A 44 -33.41 66.54 -44.84
C GLY A 44 -33.62 65.04 -45.08
N ILE A 45 -34.38 64.67 -46.12
CA ILE A 45 -34.57 63.27 -46.53
C ILE A 45 -33.24 62.66 -47.00
N CYS A 46 -32.46 63.37 -47.83
CA CYS A 46 -31.15 62.91 -48.28
C CYS A 46 -30.19 62.69 -47.11
N SER A 47 -30.12 63.64 -46.17
CA SER A 47 -29.28 63.53 -44.96
C SER A 47 -29.68 62.35 -44.06
N SER A 48 -30.99 62.09 -43.95
CA SER A 48 -31.53 60.95 -43.21
C SER A 48 -31.15 59.63 -43.88
N PHE A 49 -31.24 59.54 -45.22
CA PHE A 49 -30.79 58.38 -45.98
C PHE A 49 -29.29 58.14 -45.87
N GLU A 50 -28.47 59.18 -45.91
CA GLU A 50 -27.02 59.05 -45.71
C GLU A 50 -26.66 58.54 -44.32
N THR A 51 -27.37 59.03 -43.30
CA THR A 51 -27.19 58.57 -41.93
C THR A 51 -27.61 57.11 -41.79
N LEU A 52 -28.76 56.73 -42.34
CA LEU A 52 -29.24 55.34 -42.35
C LEU A 52 -28.25 54.40 -43.06
N VAL A 53 -27.71 54.80 -44.22
CA VAL A 53 -26.74 54.00 -44.97
C VAL A 53 -25.41 53.88 -44.21
N ARG A 54 -25.00 54.94 -43.51
CA ARG A 54 -23.80 54.91 -42.66
C ARG A 54 -23.99 53.98 -41.48
N ASP A 55 -25.11 54.10 -40.77
CA ASP A 55 -25.45 53.29 -39.60
C ASP A 55 -25.61 51.82 -39.98
N GLU A 56 -26.19 51.53 -41.14
CA GLU A 56 -26.34 50.15 -41.60
C GLU A 56 -25.00 49.56 -42.07
N ARG A 57 -24.10 50.38 -42.63
CA ARG A 57 -22.73 49.94 -42.92
C ARG A 57 -21.98 49.59 -41.64
N THR A 58 -22.00 50.45 -40.63
CA THR A 58 -21.35 50.15 -39.35
C THR A 58 -21.97 48.93 -38.69
N ARG A 59 -23.30 48.75 -38.77
CA ARG A 59 -23.99 47.55 -38.26
C ARG A 59 -23.55 46.27 -38.98
N LEU A 60 -23.35 46.33 -40.30
CA LEU A 60 -22.86 45.18 -41.07
C LEU A 60 -21.37 44.90 -40.80
N GLU A 61 -20.55 45.92 -40.58
CA GLU A 61 -19.14 45.77 -40.22
C GLU A 61 -18.99 45.16 -38.82
N THR A 62 -19.79 45.61 -37.83
CA THR A 62 -19.79 45.00 -36.50
C THR A 62 -20.32 43.57 -36.52
N PHE A 63 -21.37 43.29 -37.28
CA PHE A 63 -21.87 41.93 -37.46
C PHE A 63 -20.82 41.02 -38.12
N ARG A 64 -20.11 41.50 -39.15
CA ARG A 64 -19.00 40.75 -39.77
C ARG A 64 -17.90 40.45 -38.76
N ALA A 65 -17.49 41.43 -37.97
CA ALA A 65 -16.44 41.24 -36.96
C ALA A 65 -16.87 40.22 -35.89
N ASP A 66 -18.14 40.23 -35.46
CA ASP A 66 -18.67 39.23 -34.53
C ASP A 66 -18.68 37.82 -35.13
N VAL A 67 -19.05 37.68 -36.42
CA VAL A 67 -19.02 36.40 -37.13
C VAL A 67 -17.57 35.88 -37.25
N GLU A 68 -16.61 36.72 -37.64
CA GLU A 68 -15.20 36.34 -37.73
C GLU A 68 -14.64 35.92 -36.35
N ALA A 69 -14.99 36.65 -35.28
CA ALA A 69 -14.59 36.29 -33.92
C ALA A 69 -15.17 34.93 -33.50
N ARG A 70 -16.45 34.66 -33.82
CA ARG A 70 -17.09 33.36 -33.56
C ARG A 70 -16.45 32.25 -34.35
N GLU A 71 -16.11 32.46 -35.62
CA GLU A 71 -15.43 31.46 -36.45
C GLU A 71 -14.04 31.09 -35.89
N VAL A 72 -13.29 32.07 -35.40
CA VAL A 72 -12.00 31.81 -34.73
C VAL A 72 -12.21 31.04 -33.42
N ALA A 73 -13.22 31.43 -32.63
CA ALA A 73 -13.54 30.72 -31.39
C ALA A 73 -13.95 29.25 -31.65
N VAL A 74 -14.74 28.99 -32.70
CA VAL A 74 -15.12 27.63 -33.11
C VAL A 74 -13.89 26.83 -33.54
N ARG A 75 -13.02 27.39 -34.39
CA ARG A 75 -11.77 26.73 -34.80
C ARG A 75 -10.88 26.37 -33.61
N ASN A 76 -10.71 27.29 -32.65
CA ASN A 76 -9.94 27.01 -31.45
C ASN A 76 -10.59 25.87 -30.63
N ARG A 77 -11.91 25.85 -30.52
CA ARG A 77 -12.64 24.79 -29.82
C ARG A 77 -12.51 23.43 -30.52
N GLU A 78 -12.55 23.40 -31.85
CA GLU A 78 -12.31 22.19 -32.64
C GLU A 78 -10.90 21.63 -32.41
N THR A 79 -9.88 22.48 -32.42
CA THR A 79 -8.50 22.04 -32.12
C THR A 79 -8.36 21.50 -30.69
N ALA A 80 -9.03 22.11 -29.71
CA ALA A 80 -9.02 21.63 -28.33
C ALA A 80 -9.71 20.26 -28.19
N VAL A 81 -10.81 20.04 -28.93
CA VAL A 81 -11.50 18.75 -28.98
C VAL A 81 -10.61 17.68 -29.62
N GLU A 82 -9.92 17.99 -30.72
CA GLU A 82 -9.03 17.03 -31.38
C GLU A 82 -7.83 16.66 -30.49
N ASN A 83 -7.24 17.65 -29.81
CA ASN A 83 -6.18 17.39 -28.82
C ASN A 83 -6.68 16.51 -27.65
N SER A 84 -7.89 16.78 -27.17
CA SER A 84 -8.52 15.96 -26.11
C SER A 84 -8.78 14.53 -26.58
N ARG A 85 -9.18 14.36 -27.84
CA ARG A 85 -9.40 13.04 -28.47
C ARG A 85 -8.10 12.26 -28.59
N ALA A 86 -7.00 12.91 -28.98
CA ALA A 86 -5.67 12.28 -29.03
C ALA A 86 -5.24 11.78 -27.64
N LEU A 87 -5.38 12.61 -26.60
CA LEU A 87 -5.08 12.22 -25.22
C LEU A 87 -5.94 11.04 -24.74
N LEU A 88 -7.21 10.99 -25.12
CA LEU A 88 -8.09 9.86 -24.79
C LEU A 88 -7.65 8.57 -25.50
N MET A 89 -7.19 8.64 -26.75
CA MET A 89 -6.62 7.47 -27.44
C MET A 89 -5.35 6.96 -26.74
N ASP A 90 -4.43 7.85 -26.38
CA ASP A 90 -3.20 7.47 -25.67
C ASP A 90 -3.53 6.84 -24.31
N ARG A 91 -4.50 7.40 -23.58
CA ARG A 91 -4.99 6.83 -22.33
C ARG A 91 -5.63 5.45 -22.53
N GLN A 92 -6.38 5.25 -23.60
CA GLN A 92 -6.97 3.95 -23.92
C GLN A 92 -5.90 2.90 -24.23
N ILE A 93 -4.84 3.28 -24.95
CA ILE A 93 -3.69 2.40 -25.21
C ILE A 93 -3.02 2.01 -23.89
N ALA A 94 -2.79 2.97 -23.00
CA ALA A 94 -2.19 2.70 -21.69
C ALA A 94 -3.07 1.77 -20.82
N VAL A 95 -4.39 1.97 -20.83
CA VAL A 95 -5.34 1.09 -20.11
C VAL A 95 -5.30 -0.33 -20.68
N ASN A 96 -5.26 -0.48 -22.00
CA ASN A 96 -5.18 -1.80 -22.62
C ASN A 96 -3.86 -2.50 -22.28
N ALA A 97 -2.73 -1.78 -22.31
CA ALA A 97 -1.43 -2.32 -21.92
C ALA A 97 -1.40 -2.75 -20.44
N ALA A 98 -2.00 -1.94 -19.54
CA ALA A 98 -2.14 -2.30 -18.13
C ALA A 98 -3.01 -3.56 -17.95
N ARG A 99 -4.10 -3.69 -18.71
CA ARG A 99 -4.96 -4.88 -18.69
C ARG A 99 -4.19 -6.13 -19.12
N ASP A 100 -3.42 -6.03 -20.20
CA ASP A 100 -2.63 -7.17 -20.70
C ASP A 100 -1.53 -7.57 -19.69
N ALA A 101 -0.88 -6.59 -19.05
CA ALA A 101 0.05 -6.84 -17.95
C ALA A 101 -0.63 -7.55 -16.77
N HIS A 102 -1.84 -7.14 -16.40
CA HIS A 102 -2.63 -7.82 -15.36
C HIS A 102 -2.94 -9.27 -15.71
N VAL A 103 -3.26 -9.57 -16.96
CA VAL A 103 -3.49 -10.96 -17.41
C VAL A 103 -2.22 -11.78 -17.26
N ILE A 104 -1.07 -11.27 -17.71
CA ILE A 104 0.24 -11.95 -17.59
C ILE A 104 0.57 -12.23 -16.13
N ILE A 105 0.41 -11.23 -15.25
CA ILE A 105 0.64 -11.40 -13.80
C ILE A 105 -0.31 -12.44 -13.22
N GLY A 106 -1.60 -12.42 -13.61
CA GLY A 106 -2.58 -13.41 -13.17
C GLY A 106 -2.21 -14.84 -13.57
N THR A 107 -1.72 -15.04 -14.80
CA THR A 107 -1.24 -16.35 -15.26
C THR A 107 -0.02 -16.82 -14.46
N ALA A 108 0.97 -15.95 -14.24
CA ALA A 108 2.16 -16.27 -13.46
C ALA A 108 1.83 -16.60 -11.99
N LEU A 109 0.83 -15.94 -11.41
CA LEU A 109 0.37 -16.27 -10.05
C LEU A 109 -0.29 -17.65 -9.98
N MET A 110 -1.13 -18.00 -10.95
CA MET A 110 -1.73 -19.34 -11.01
C MET A 110 -0.68 -20.45 -11.17
N GLU A 111 0.36 -20.23 -11.99
CA GLU A 111 1.47 -21.18 -12.12
C GLU A 111 2.21 -21.36 -10.78
N ARG A 112 2.52 -20.25 -10.09
CA ARG A 112 3.21 -20.28 -8.80
C ARG A 112 2.36 -20.93 -7.69
N GLU A 113 1.05 -20.75 -7.72
CA GLU A 113 0.12 -21.43 -6.82
C GLU A 113 0.14 -22.94 -7.05
N SER A 114 0.11 -23.38 -8.32
CA SER A 114 0.23 -24.80 -8.67
C SER A 114 1.59 -25.40 -8.23
N GLU A 115 2.69 -24.66 -8.37
CA GLU A 115 4.00 -25.08 -7.88
C GLU A 115 4.04 -25.22 -6.35
N LEU A 116 3.40 -24.29 -5.62
CA LEU A 116 3.31 -24.35 -4.16
C LEU A 116 2.49 -25.55 -3.70
N GLU A 117 1.34 -25.82 -4.33
CA GLU A 117 0.54 -27.02 -4.04
C GLU A 117 1.33 -28.31 -4.29
N ALA A 118 2.08 -28.38 -5.39
CA ALA A 118 2.95 -29.51 -5.68
C ALA A 118 4.05 -29.66 -4.61
N GLY A 119 4.64 -28.54 -4.17
CA GLY A 119 5.62 -28.52 -3.09
C GLY A 119 5.05 -29.01 -1.76
N GLU A 120 3.83 -28.58 -1.40
CA GLU A 120 3.12 -29.01 -0.20
C GLU A 120 2.85 -30.53 -0.21
N GLN A 121 2.42 -31.07 -1.35
CA GLN A 121 2.23 -32.52 -1.50
C GLN A 121 3.54 -33.32 -1.34
N VAL A 122 4.68 -32.77 -1.75
CA VAL A 122 5.99 -33.40 -1.53
C VAL A 122 6.37 -33.36 -0.05
N LEU A 123 6.14 -32.23 0.62
CA LEU A 123 6.40 -32.10 2.05
C LEU A 123 5.53 -33.04 2.88
N ASN A 124 4.25 -33.16 2.56
CA ASN A 124 3.33 -34.08 3.24
C ASN A 124 3.77 -35.54 3.08
N ARG A 125 4.17 -35.96 1.88
CA ARG A 125 4.77 -37.29 1.65
C ARG A 125 6.07 -37.50 2.43
N GLY A 126 6.89 -36.45 2.52
CA GLY A 126 8.10 -36.46 3.34
C GLY A 126 7.79 -36.65 4.83
N LEU A 127 6.74 -35.98 5.33
CA LEU A 127 6.29 -36.09 6.71
C LEU A 127 5.79 -37.51 7.04
N GLU A 128 4.93 -38.07 6.19
CA GLU A 128 4.44 -39.47 6.33
C GLU A 128 5.60 -40.48 6.33
N SER A 129 6.61 -40.26 5.48
CA SER A 129 7.82 -41.10 5.46
C SER A 129 8.63 -40.99 6.75
N LEU A 130 8.75 -39.79 7.32
CA LEU A 130 9.43 -39.57 8.59
C LEU A 130 8.69 -40.21 9.75
N GLU A 131 7.35 -40.09 9.81
CA GLU A 131 6.52 -40.77 10.82
C GLU A 131 6.69 -42.29 10.76
N THR A 132 6.70 -42.85 9.54
CA THR A 132 6.95 -44.28 9.33
C THR A 132 8.32 -44.68 9.88
N ARG A 133 9.36 -43.89 9.57
CA ARG A 133 10.73 -44.18 10.02
C ARG A 133 10.89 -44.00 11.52
N GLU A 134 10.17 -43.05 12.13
CA GLU A 134 10.12 -42.91 13.58
C GLU A 134 9.50 -44.15 14.24
N ALA A 135 8.39 -44.66 13.71
CA ALA A 135 7.77 -45.89 14.21
C ALA A 135 8.71 -47.11 14.09
N GLU A 136 9.45 -47.23 12.99
CA GLU A 136 10.48 -48.27 12.82
C GLU A 136 11.58 -48.14 13.88
N VAL A 137 12.07 -46.93 14.13
CA VAL A 137 13.09 -46.67 15.17
C VAL A 137 12.58 -47.01 16.56
N GLN A 138 11.33 -46.64 16.89
CA GLN A 138 10.71 -46.99 18.18
C GLN A 138 10.58 -48.51 18.35
N THR A 139 10.22 -49.22 17.27
CA THR A 139 10.15 -50.68 17.26
C THR A 139 11.53 -51.29 17.51
N ALA A 140 12.56 -50.83 16.79
CA ALA A 140 13.94 -51.28 16.99
C ALA A 140 14.43 -51.01 18.42
N GLN A 141 14.09 -49.86 18.99
CA GLN A 141 14.43 -49.51 20.36
C GLN A 141 13.79 -50.47 21.39
N SER A 142 12.53 -50.85 21.17
CA SER A 142 11.83 -51.85 22.00
C SER A 142 12.51 -53.23 21.93
N ILE A 143 12.91 -53.66 20.73
CA ILE A 143 13.66 -54.90 20.52
C ILE A 143 15.00 -54.87 21.28
N LEU A 144 15.80 -53.82 21.10
CA LEU A 144 17.09 -53.68 21.79
C LEU A 144 16.95 -53.62 23.31
N GLN A 145 15.87 -53.03 23.83
CA GLN A 145 15.59 -53.05 25.27
C GLN A 145 15.24 -54.44 25.78
N LYS A 146 14.56 -55.26 24.98
CA LYS A 146 14.30 -56.66 25.32
C LYS A 146 15.60 -57.46 25.33
N GLU A 147 16.39 -57.40 24.27
CA GLU A 147 17.68 -58.10 24.18
C GLU A 147 18.63 -57.72 25.31
N ARG A 148 18.68 -56.43 25.68
CA ARG A 148 19.45 -55.97 26.85
C ARG A 148 19.01 -56.65 28.14
N ARG A 149 17.71 -56.81 28.36
CA ARG A 149 17.17 -57.50 29.55
C ARG A 149 17.52 -58.98 29.53
N ASP A 150 17.39 -59.63 28.38
CA ASP A 150 17.70 -61.05 28.22
C ASP A 150 19.20 -61.32 28.48
N LEU A 151 20.09 -60.49 27.94
CA LEU A 151 21.52 -60.55 28.19
C LEU A 151 21.88 -60.27 29.66
N GLU A 152 21.15 -59.39 30.34
CA GLU A 152 21.37 -59.14 31.77
C GLU A 152 20.94 -60.35 32.62
N VAL A 153 19.85 -61.03 32.26
CA VAL A 153 19.46 -62.30 32.89
C VAL A 153 20.55 -63.36 32.68
N GLU A 154 21.05 -63.52 31.46
CA GLU A 154 22.10 -64.48 31.14
C GLU A 154 23.40 -64.18 31.90
N ARG A 155 23.81 -62.91 31.97
CA ARG A 155 24.95 -62.46 32.78
C ARG A 155 24.79 -62.87 34.24
N ASN A 156 23.62 -62.65 34.83
CA ASN A 156 23.36 -63.01 36.22
C ASN A 156 23.39 -64.53 36.44
N CYS A 157 22.88 -65.32 35.49
CA CYS A 157 22.99 -66.79 35.51
C CYS A 157 24.45 -67.25 35.47
N ILE A 158 25.26 -66.69 34.56
CA ILE A 158 26.69 -66.99 34.47
C ILE A 158 27.41 -66.62 35.77
N GLN A 159 27.10 -65.45 36.34
CA GLN A 159 27.69 -65.00 37.59
C GLN A 159 27.35 -65.94 38.77
N ASN A 160 26.10 -66.41 38.87
CA ASN A 160 25.72 -67.38 39.89
C ASN A 160 26.41 -68.75 39.68
N ALA A 161 26.49 -69.22 38.44
CA ALA A 161 27.21 -70.45 38.11
C ALA A 161 28.69 -70.35 38.49
N LYS A 162 29.30 -69.19 38.26
CA LYS A 162 30.68 -68.92 38.68
C LYS A 162 30.85 -69.03 40.20
N VAL A 163 29.97 -68.40 40.99
CA VAL A 163 30.02 -68.49 42.46
C VAL A 163 29.87 -69.94 42.94
N ASN A 164 28.93 -70.69 42.36
CA ASN A 164 28.75 -72.11 42.70
C ASN A 164 30.00 -72.92 42.40
N LEU A 165 30.63 -72.72 41.23
CA LEU A 165 31.88 -73.39 40.88
C LEU A 165 33.03 -73.00 41.81
N GLU A 166 33.13 -71.74 42.23
CA GLU A 166 34.13 -71.31 43.22
C GLU A 166 33.94 -72.02 44.57
N ASP A 167 32.69 -72.20 45.01
CA ASP A 167 32.38 -72.90 46.26
C ASP A 167 32.59 -74.41 46.16
N ASP A 168 32.22 -75.02 45.02
CA ASP A 168 32.53 -76.42 44.71
C ASP A 168 34.05 -76.65 44.72
N MET A 169 34.84 -75.76 44.11
CA MET A 169 36.30 -75.85 44.15
C MET A 169 36.87 -75.73 45.57
N LYS A 170 36.34 -74.83 46.41
CA LYS A 170 36.76 -74.72 47.82
C LYS A 170 36.42 -76.01 48.59
N SER A 171 35.22 -76.55 48.39
CA SER A 171 34.79 -77.82 49.01
C SER A 171 35.67 -78.99 48.58
N LEU A 172 36.00 -79.06 47.29
CA LEU A 172 36.90 -80.08 46.76
C LEU A 172 38.31 -79.92 47.34
N THR A 173 38.81 -78.70 47.48
CA THR A 173 40.11 -78.40 48.10
C THR A 173 40.13 -78.85 49.56
N LEU A 174 39.11 -78.51 50.35
CA LEU A 174 38.97 -78.94 51.74
C LEU A 174 38.89 -80.47 51.87
N THR A 175 38.17 -81.13 50.97
CA THR A 175 38.05 -82.60 50.93
C THR A 175 39.39 -83.26 50.58
N THR A 176 40.12 -82.67 49.62
CA THR A 176 41.45 -83.12 49.21
C THR A 176 42.45 -82.94 50.36
N ASP A 177 42.41 -81.80 51.06
CA ASP A 177 43.25 -81.55 52.23
C ASP A 177 42.91 -82.48 53.40
N CYS A 178 41.63 -82.80 53.61
CA CYS A 178 41.19 -83.74 54.63
C CYS A 178 41.67 -85.17 54.32
N THR A 179 41.45 -85.64 53.09
CA THR A 179 41.90 -86.98 52.66
C THR A 179 43.43 -87.11 52.67
N LEU A 180 44.16 -86.07 52.28
CA LEU A 180 45.62 -86.03 52.39
C LEU A 180 46.10 -86.00 53.86
N SER A 181 45.37 -85.32 54.75
CA SER A 181 45.64 -85.32 56.20
C SER A 181 45.35 -86.69 56.84
N GLU A 182 44.28 -87.37 56.42
CA GLU A 182 43.96 -88.73 56.86
C GLU A 182 44.96 -89.76 56.36
N LEU A 183 45.39 -89.66 55.09
CA LEU A 183 46.48 -90.45 54.52
C LEU A 183 47.78 -90.22 55.28
N ARG A 184 48.10 -88.95 55.60
CA ARG A 184 49.27 -88.61 56.42
C ARG A 184 49.18 -89.22 57.82
N LYS A 185 48.03 -89.13 58.50
CA LYS A 185 47.82 -89.75 59.82
C LYS A 185 47.82 -91.27 59.80
N ALA A 186 47.36 -91.89 58.70
CA ALA A 186 47.44 -93.33 58.49
C ALA A 186 48.89 -93.77 58.30
N TRP A 187 49.64 -93.05 57.47
CA TRP A 187 51.09 -93.24 57.30
C TRP A 187 51.85 -93.05 58.62
N GLU A 188 51.52 -92.02 59.41
CA GLU A 188 52.14 -91.80 60.73
C GLU A 188 51.78 -92.86 61.78
N ARG A 189 50.59 -93.50 61.69
CA ARG A 189 50.22 -94.65 62.52
C ARG A 189 50.99 -95.91 62.12
N ASP A 190 51.16 -96.11 60.81
CA ASP A 190 51.93 -97.22 60.25
C ASP A 190 53.41 -97.10 60.66
N VAL A 191 54.01 -95.93 60.47
CA VAL A 191 55.39 -95.62 60.89
C VAL A 191 55.58 -95.76 62.41
N ARG A 192 54.57 -95.45 63.23
CA ARG A 192 54.63 -95.59 64.70
C ARG A 192 54.52 -97.05 65.15
N GLY A 193 53.70 -97.87 64.49
CA GLY A 193 53.66 -99.32 64.72
C GLY A 193 54.94 -100.04 64.30
N HIS A 194 55.67 -99.48 63.34
CA HIS A 194 56.98 -99.98 62.92
C HIS A 194 58.11 -99.69 63.93
N TYR A 195 57.98 -98.72 64.85
CA TYR A 195 59.00 -98.42 65.87
C TYR A 195 58.95 -99.34 67.10
N GLU A 196 57.81 -99.98 67.42
CA GLU A 196 57.67 -100.89 68.56
C GLU A 196 57.95 -102.37 68.20
N LYS A 197 58.12 -102.68 66.90
CA LYS A 197 58.47 -104.03 66.40
C LYS A 197 59.93 -104.14 65.94
N ASN A 198 60.70 -103.05 66.06
CA ASN A 198 62.07 -102.90 65.58
C ASN A 198 63.15 -103.21 66.64
N GLU A 199 62.84 -104.06 67.62
CA GLU A 199 63.84 -104.69 68.51
C GLU A 199 63.95 -106.22 68.24
N SER A 200 63.03 -106.79 67.45
CA SER A 200 63.07 -108.21 67.04
C SER A 200 63.63 -108.43 65.62
N LEU A 201 63.57 -107.40 64.76
CA LEU A 201 63.96 -107.47 63.33
C LEU A 201 65.46 -107.26 63.05
N SER A 202 66.30 -107.06 64.08
CA SER A 202 67.76 -107.18 63.95
C SER A 202 68.25 -108.63 63.74
N ARG A 203 67.35 -109.63 63.79
CA ARG A 203 67.68 -111.05 63.51
C ARG A 203 67.17 -111.59 62.17
N GLU A 204 66.36 -110.84 61.41
CA GLU A 204 65.85 -111.28 60.08
C GLU A 204 66.38 -110.43 58.91
N LEU A 205 67.35 -109.54 59.18
CA LEU A 205 68.11 -108.81 58.18
C LEU A 205 68.92 -109.76 57.26
N GLU A 206 69.14 -111.00 57.69
CA GLU A 206 69.86 -112.03 56.93
C GLU A 206 68.97 -112.90 56.00
N SER A 207 67.64 -112.70 56.03
CA SER A 207 66.70 -113.37 55.12
C SER A 207 66.29 -112.49 53.92
N ALA A 208 66.63 -111.19 53.96
CA ALA A 208 66.20 -110.20 52.96
C ALA A 208 67.09 -110.11 51.71
N LYS A 209 67.97 -111.09 51.47
CA LYS A 209 68.63 -111.30 50.16
C LYS A 209 67.67 -111.80 49.07
N GLY A 210 66.43 -112.16 49.41
CA GLY A 210 65.38 -112.59 48.47
C GLY A 210 64.44 -111.50 47.93
N ARG A 211 64.51 -110.24 48.39
CA ARG A 211 63.56 -109.17 47.99
C ARG A 211 63.98 -108.31 46.79
N VAL A 212 65.15 -108.59 46.20
CA VAL A 212 65.67 -107.86 45.04
C VAL A 212 64.96 -108.26 43.72
N SER A 213 64.17 -109.35 43.69
CA SER A 213 63.42 -109.73 42.47
C SER A 213 62.03 -109.08 42.35
N GLY A 214 61.46 -108.54 43.42
CA GLY A 214 60.12 -107.90 43.40
C GLY A 214 60.15 -106.47 42.87
N LEU A 215 61.21 -105.72 43.18
CA LEU A 215 61.38 -104.32 42.76
C LEU A 215 61.64 -104.16 41.25
N LEU A 216 61.97 -105.25 40.54
CA LEU A 216 62.12 -105.25 39.08
C LEU A 216 60.77 -105.30 38.34
N SER A 217 59.69 -105.78 38.96
CA SER A 217 58.35 -105.79 38.35
C SER A 217 57.59 -104.46 38.53
N GLU A 218 57.82 -103.73 39.63
CA GLU A 218 57.21 -102.41 39.85
C GLU A 218 57.85 -101.31 38.99
N LEU A 219 59.12 -101.47 38.61
CA LEU A 219 59.82 -100.57 37.70
C LEU A 219 59.33 -100.69 36.23
N GLU A 220 58.90 -101.88 35.79
CA GLU A 220 58.30 -102.10 34.47
C GLU A 220 56.85 -101.58 34.41
N ALA A 221 56.08 -101.66 35.50
CA ALA A 221 54.74 -101.07 35.58
C ALA A 221 54.77 -99.53 35.51
N ALA A 222 55.72 -98.88 36.20
CA ALA A 222 55.92 -97.43 36.15
C ALA A 222 56.39 -96.93 34.77
N LYS A 223 57.07 -97.79 33.99
CA LYS A 223 57.45 -97.52 32.58
C LYS A 223 56.24 -97.51 31.64
N GLY A 224 55.23 -98.35 31.90
CA GLY A 224 53.97 -98.39 31.14
C GLY A 224 53.10 -97.15 31.36
N GLU A 225 53.04 -96.62 32.59
CA GLU A 225 52.31 -95.39 32.90
C GLU A 225 52.98 -94.14 32.30
N ALA A 226 54.32 -94.12 32.23
CA ALA A 226 55.06 -93.07 31.53
C ALA A 226 54.80 -93.05 30.01
N ILE A 227 54.67 -94.22 29.37
CA ILE A 227 54.32 -94.32 27.94
C ILE A 227 52.86 -93.89 27.69
N ALA A 228 51.94 -94.22 28.60
CA ALA A 228 50.54 -93.78 28.51
C ALA A 228 50.36 -92.27 28.77
N ALA A 229 51.19 -91.67 29.62
CA ALA A 229 51.22 -90.23 29.84
C ALA A 229 51.77 -89.48 28.61
N ASN A 230 52.83 -90.01 27.98
CA ASN A 230 53.42 -89.42 26.77
C ASN A 230 52.45 -89.46 25.58
N LYS A 231 51.64 -90.53 25.47
CA LYS A 231 50.61 -90.63 24.43
C LYS A 231 49.45 -89.64 24.64
N ARG A 232 49.05 -89.37 25.89
CA ARG A 232 48.06 -88.33 26.22
C ARG A 232 48.61 -86.91 26.00
N GLU A 233 49.92 -86.71 26.18
CA GLU A 233 50.59 -85.45 25.87
C GLU A 233 50.63 -85.19 24.36
N ASP A 234 50.93 -86.21 23.55
CA ASP A 234 50.90 -86.10 22.09
C ASP A 234 49.48 -85.90 21.54
N GLU A 235 48.48 -86.55 22.13
CA GLU A 235 47.07 -86.31 21.81
C GLU A 235 46.66 -84.87 22.19
N ALA A 236 47.02 -84.39 23.38
CA ALA A 236 46.75 -83.01 23.82
C ALA A 236 47.47 -81.95 22.98
N LYS A 237 48.71 -82.21 22.53
CA LYS A 237 49.44 -81.35 21.59
C LYS A 237 48.74 -81.30 20.23
N SER A 238 48.23 -82.44 19.75
CA SER A 238 47.48 -82.49 18.49
C SER A 238 46.16 -81.72 18.58
N THR A 239 45.41 -81.80 19.69
CA THR A 239 44.19 -81.00 19.90
C THR A 239 44.50 -79.51 20.03
N LEU A 240 45.58 -79.15 20.75
CA LEU A 240 46.02 -77.75 20.87
C LEU A 240 46.47 -77.17 19.53
N GLU A 241 47.17 -77.94 18.70
CA GLU A 241 47.53 -77.49 17.34
C GLU A 241 46.32 -77.38 16.42
N ALA A 242 45.32 -78.28 16.55
CA ALA A 242 44.06 -78.18 15.82
C ALA A 242 43.29 -76.91 16.22
N SER A 243 43.11 -76.66 17.52
CA SER A 243 42.48 -75.41 18.02
C SER A 243 43.29 -74.17 17.68
N ARG A 244 44.63 -74.26 17.60
CA ARG A 244 45.48 -73.14 17.17
C ARG A 244 45.31 -72.85 15.68
N ARG A 245 45.16 -73.88 14.82
CA ARG A 245 44.86 -73.70 13.39
C ARG A 245 43.47 -73.14 13.18
N GLU A 246 42.49 -73.59 13.96
CA GLU A 246 41.12 -73.07 13.91
C GLU A 246 41.02 -71.63 14.42
N ASN A 247 41.66 -71.29 15.54
CA ASN A 247 41.76 -69.90 16.01
C ASN A 247 42.50 -69.00 15.02
N LYS A 248 43.51 -69.54 14.31
CA LYS A 248 44.21 -68.80 13.26
C LYS A 248 43.33 -68.58 12.02
N SER A 249 42.52 -69.55 11.60
CA SER A 249 41.58 -69.37 10.48
C SER A 249 40.41 -68.45 10.87
N GLN A 250 39.94 -68.51 12.11
CA GLN A 250 38.95 -67.57 12.65
C GLN A 250 39.52 -66.14 12.71
N LEU A 251 40.78 -65.95 13.15
CA LEU A 251 41.45 -64.65 13.16
C LEU A 251 41.72 -64.09 11.76
N GLU A 252 41.96 -64.96 10.78
CA GLU A 252 42.15 -64.57 9.38
C GLU A 252 40.81 -64.24 8.70
N ASN A 253 39.72 -64.87 9.11
CA ASN A 253 38.34 -64.52 8.72
C ASN A 253 37.78 -63.28 9.44
N THR A 254 38.34 -62.85 10.58
CA THR A 254 38.00 -61.58 11.25
C THR A 254 38.84 -60.39 10.77
N LYS A 255 39.76 -60.58 9.82
CA LYS A 255 40.36 -59.47 9.06
C LYS A 255 39.36 -58.90 8.03
N LYS A 256 38.29 -58.27 8.53
CA LYS A 256 37.46 -57.30 7.79
C LYS A 256 37.75 -55.80 8.12
N PRO A 257 38.96 -55.36 8.53
CA PRO A 257 39.18 -53.94 8.79
C PRO A 257 39.13 -53.11 7.50
N LYS A 258 39.55 -53.64 6.35
CA LYS A 258 39.53 -52.89 5.08
C LYS A 258 38.12 -52.64 4.53
N ASP A 259 37.20 -53.60 4.66
CA ASP A 259 35.81 -53.42 4.19
C ASP A 259 35.06 -52.43 5.10
N MET A 260 35.38 -52.42 6.39
CA MET A 260 34.79 -51.48 7.35
C MET A 260 35.39 -50.07 7.21
N GLU A 261 36.69 -49.96 6.95
CA GLU A 261 37.35 -48.68 6.63
C GLU A 261 36.83 -48.10 5.31
N ALA A 262 36.64 -48.93 4.29
CA ALA A 262 36.06 -48.50 3.01
C ALA A 262 34.61 -48.00 3.20
N LYS A 263 33.79 -48.74 3.95
CA LYS A 263 32.43 -48.29 4.30
C LYS A 263 32.42 -47.02 5.13
N HIS A 264 33.36 -46.86 6.06
CA HIS A 264 33.47 -45.65 6.87
C HIS A 264 33.85 -44.44 6.01
N ALA A 265 34.78 -44.61 5.07
CA ALA A 265 35.16 -43.56 4.12
C ALA A 265 33.99 -43.19 3.17
N GLU A 266 33.22 -44.17 2.72
CA GLU A 266 32.02 -43.96 1.89
C GLU A 266 30.93 -43.19 2.66
N LEU A 267 30.66 -43.60 3.91
CA LEU A 267 29.71 -42.89 4.79
C LEU A 267 30.16 -41.47 5.15
N GLU A 268 31.47 -41.24 5.31
CA GLU A 268 32.00 -39.88 5.53
C GLU A 268 31.85 -39.00 4.28
N ALA A 269 32.08 -39.56 3.08
CA ALA A 269 31.88 -38.83 1.83
C ALA A 269 30.39 -38.49 1.60
N GLU A 270 29.49 -39.44 1.88
CA GLU A 270 28.05 -39.22 1.83
C GLU A 270 27.61 -38.16 2.86
N ARG A 271 28.13 -38.24 4.09
CA ARG A 271 27.87 -37.22 5.11
C ARG A 271 28.35 -35.84 4.68
N ALA A 272 29.50 -35.73 4.05
CA ALA A 272 30.02 -34.45 3.55
C ALA A 272 29.12 -33.87 2.45
N MET A 273 28.63 -34.72 1.53
CA MET A 273 27.67 -34.32 0.50
C MET A 273 26.36 -33.82 1.11
N LEU A 274 25.77 -34.58 2.03
CA LEU A 274 24.52 -34.21 2.71
C LEU A 274 24.67 -32.91 3.54
N VAL A 275 25.83 -32.68 4.15
CA VAL A 275 26.11 -31.42 4.85
C VAL A 275 26.17 -30.24 3.88
N SER A 276 26.77 -30.43 2.70
CA SER A 276 26.83 -29.39 1.67
C SER A 276 25.45 -29.05 1.09
N GLU A 277 24.63 -30.08 0.85
CA GLU A 277 23.25 -29.93 0.39
C GLU A 277 22.39 -29.24 1.44
N ARG A 278 22.49 -29.66 2.71
CA ARG A 278 21.81 -29.00 3.83
C ARG A 278 22.17 -27.52 3.92
N LYS A 279 23.44 -27.16 3.73
CA LYS A 279 23.87 -25.76 3.75
C LYS A 279 23.23 -24.96 2.60
N SER A 280 23.22 -25.52 1.39
CA SER A 280 22.55 -24.88 0.24
C SER A 280 21.04 -24.71 0.46
N LEU A 281 20.37 -25.72 1.01
CA LEU A 281 18.95 -25.63 1.34
C LEU A 281 18.65 -24.58 2.42
N ILE A 282 19.53 -24.44 3.42
CA ILE A 282 19.40 -23.38 4.44
C ILE A 282 19.55 -21.99 3.80
N GLU A 283 20.53 -21.80 2.91
CA GLU A 283 20.70 -20.53 2.18
C GLU A 283 19.48 -20.22 1.30
N LYS A 284 18.94 -21.22 0.61
CA LYS A 284 17.73 -21.08 -0.21
C LYS A 284 16.50 -20.74 0.66
N ALA A 285 16.35 -21.39 1.81
CA ALA A 285 15.26 -21.10 2.75
C ALA A 285 15.36 -19.67 3.30
N ALA A 286 16.57 -19.19 3.61
CA ALA A 286 16.80 -17.82 4.06
C ALA A 286 16.41 -16.79 2.98
N LEU A 287 16.77 -17.03 1.72
CA LEU A 287 16.36 -16.17 0.60
C LEU A 287 14.84 -16.14 0.42
N LEU A 288 14.18 -17.31 0.42
CA LEU A 288 12.72 -17.40 0.31
C LEU A 288 12.01 -16.70 1.49
N THR A 289 12.60 -16.76 2.68
CA THR A 289 12.07 -16.07 3.86
C THR A 289 12.18 -14.55 3.69
N SER A 290 13.30 -14.07 3.15
CA SER A 290 13.48 -12.65 2.83
C SER A 290 12.51 -12.18 1.74
N GLU A 291 12.29 -12.96 0.69
CA GLU A 291 11.32 -12.64 -0.36
C GLU A 291 9.89 -12.58 0.20
N ARG A 292 9.51 -13.55 1.04
CA ARG A 292 8.22 -13.56 1.72
C ARG A 292 8.02 -12.28 2.54
N ASN A 293 9.00 -11.91 3.37
CA ASN A 293 8.89 -10.70 4.18
C ASN A 293 8.74 -9.43 3.33
N GLY A 294 9.45 -9.38 2.18
CA GLY A 294 9.30 -8.28 1.22
C GLY A 294 7.92 -8.24 0.55
N LEU A 295 7.33 -9.40 0.25
CA LEU A 295 5.96 -9.50 -0.24
C LEU A 295 4.94 -9.08 0.82
N ASP A 296 5.11 -9.51 2.08
CA ASP A 296 4.23 -9.15 3.18
C ASP A 296 4.21 -7.61 3.40
N SER A 297 5.37 -6.96 3.28
CA SER A 297 5.44 -5.49 3.33
C SER A 297 4.67 -4.83 2.17
N ARG A 298 4.85 -5.34 0.94
CA ARG A 298 4.13 -4.83 -0.24
C ARG A 298 2.61 -5.03 -0.14
N VAL A 299 2.16 -6.14 0.44
CA VAL A 299 0.73 -6.39 0.69
C VAL A 299 0.20 -5.36 1.68
N SER A 300 0.92 -5.11 2.77
CA SER A 300 0.51 -4.09 3.76
C SER A 300 0.44 -2.68 3.15
N ASP A 301 1.40 -2.31 2.29
CA ASP A 301 1.38 -1.04 1.57
C ASP A 301 0.17 -0.94 0.63
N LEU A 302 -0.14 -2.00 -0.13
CA LEU A 302 -1.28 -2.04 -1.03
C LEU A 302 -2.62 -1.97 -0.28
N GLU A 303 -2.75 -2.65 0.87
CA GLU A 303 -3.92 -2.54 1.73
C GLU A 303 -4.11 -1.11 2.26
N SER A 304 -3.02 -0.43 2.61
CA SER A 304 -3.08 0.98 3.03
C SER A 304 -3.54 1.90 1.89
N GLN A 305 -3.04 1.69 0.66
CA GLN A 305 -3.45 2.43 -0.53
C GLN A 305 -4.93 2.19 -0.87
N ALA A 306 -5.39 0.94 -0.75
CA ALA A 306 -6.80 0.59 -0.96
C ALA A 306 -7.72 1.36 0.00
N LYS A 307 -7.37 1.42 1.28
CA LYS A 307 -8.14 2.20 2.28
C LYS A 307 -8.21 3.70 1.93
N VAL A 308 -7.09 4.28 1.48
CA VAL A 308 -7.05 5.69 1.05
C VAL A 308 -7.95 5.91 -0.16
N LEU A 309 -7.93 5.00 -1.14
CA LEU A 309 -8.78 5.08 -2.32
C LEU A 309 -10.27 4.91 -1.97
N ASP A 310 -10.62 4.03 -1.04
CA ASP A 310 -11.99 3.86 -0.58
C ASP A 310 -12.51 5.12 0.13
N SER A 311 -11.69 5.73 0.99
CA SER A 311 -12.04 7.01 1.62
C SER A 311 -12.16 8.15 0.59
N ALA A 312 -11.32 8.18 -0.43
CA ALA A 312 -11.43 9.15 -1.52
C ALA A 312 -12.70 8.94 -2.35
N ARG A 313 -13.04 7.69 -2.64
CA ARG A 313 -14.28 7.32 -3.33
C ARG A 313 -15.50 7.78 -2.56
N GLU A 314 -15.55 7.54 -1.25
CA GLU A 314 -16.65 7.99 -0.39
C GLU A 314 -16.79 9.51 -0.39
N LYS A 315 -15.68 10.26 -0.33
CA LYS A 315 -15.68 11.73 -0.45
C LYS A 315 -16.25 12.19 -1.79
N PHE A 316 -15.86 11.56 -2.91
CA PHE A 316 -16.39 11.91 -4.23
C PHE A 316 -17.87 11.57 -4.37
N GLU A 317 -18.34 10.47 -3.80
CA GLU A 317 -19.75 10.07 -3.82
C GLU A 317 -20.63 11.05 -3.01
N ASN A 318 -20.12 11.50 -1.86
CA ASN A 318 -20.76 12.55 -1.07
C ASN A 318 -20.79 13.89 -1.79
N GLU A 319 -19.71 14.28 -2.47
CA GLU A 319 -19.67 15.52 -3.26
C GLU A 319 -20.63 15.46 -4.45
N ALA A 320 -20.68 14.35 -5.17
CA ALA A 320 -21.63 14.15 -6.26
C ALA A 320 -23.08 14.30 -5.77
N SER A 321 -23.40 13.68 -4.63
CA SER A 321 -24.72 13.80 -3.99
C SER A 321 -25.05 15.23 -3.54
N ARG A 322 -24.03 16.03 -3.18
CA ARG A 322 -24.19 17.45 -2.84
C ARG A 322 -24.46 18.30 -4.08
N GLN A 323 -23.70 18.08 -5.15
CA GLN A 323 -23.88 18.77 -6.43
C GLN A 323 -25.24 18.47 -7.06
N GLU A 324 -25.70 17.22 -6.98
CA GLU A 324 -27.03 16.84 -7.49
C GLU A 324 -28.17 17.56 -6.75
N ARG A 325 -28.06 17.69 -5.42
CA ARG A 325 -29.01 18.49 -4.63
C ARG A 325 -28.96 19.97 -4.98
N ALA A 326 -27.77 20.55 -5.12
CA ALA A 326 -27.60 21.94 -5.52
C ALA A 326 -28.19 22.21 -6.93
N ALA A 327 -27.99 21.29 -7.87
CA ALA A 327 -28.59 21.37 -9.20
C ALA A 327 -30.12 21.35 -9.13
N ALA A 328 -30.70 20.44 -8.34
CA ALA A 328 -32.15 20.37 -8.14
C ALA A 328 -32.74 21.67 -7.54
N GLU A 329 -32.04 22.29 -6.58
CA GLU A 329 -32.44 23.58 -6.01
C GLU A 329 -32.39 24.72 -7.05
N LYS A 330 -31.35 24.73 -7.91
CA LYS A 330 -31.25 25.70 -9.00
C LYS A 330 -32.36 25.51 -10.03
N ASP A 331 -32.68 24.28 -10.40
CA ASP A 331 -33.79 23.98 -11.31
C ASP A 331 -35.14 24.43 -10.72
N GLN A 332 -35.33 24.27 -9.41
CA GLN A 332 -36.51 24.80 -8.73
C GLN A 332 -36.57 26.33 -8.81
N GLN A 333 -35.47 27.03 -8.52
CA GLN A 333 -35.39 28.49 -8.63
C GLN A 333 -35.67 28.99 -10.06
N ILE A 334 -35.13 28.31 -11.07
CA ILE A 334 -35.40 28.62 -12.48
C ILE A 334 -36.91 28.48 -12.76
N GLY A 335 -37.54 27.41 -12.27
CA GLY A 335 -38.99 27.23 -12.41
C GLY A 335 -39.82 28.34 -11.74
N GLU A 336 -39.39 28.85 -10.60
CA GLU A 336 -40.03 29.99 -9.92
C GLU A 336 -39.85 31.30 -10.69
N PHE A 337 -38.64 31.58 -11.18
CA PHE A 337 -38.38 32.76 -12.02
C PHE A 337 -39.15 32.71 -13.33
N GLN A 338 -39.27 31.54 -13.96
CA GLN A 338 -40.06 31.37 -15.18
C GLN A 338 -41.53 31.77 -14.95
N LYS A 339 -42.13 31.34 -13.83
CA LYS A 339 -43.49 31.73 -13.44
C LYS A 339 -43.62 33.25 -13.22
N GLN A 340 -42.62 33.89 -12.62
CA GLN A 340 -42.60 35.35 -12.44
C GLN A 340 -42.52 36.07 -13.78
N VAL A 341 -41.67 35.60 -14.70
CA VAL A 341 -41.55 36.14 -16.06
C VAL A 341 -42.86 36.01 -16.81
N ASP A 342 -43.53 34.86 -16.75
CA ASP A 342 -44.84 34.65 -17.39
C ASP A 342 -45.90 35.60 -16.81
N SER A 343 -45.93 35.79 -15.49
CA SER A 343 -46.84 36.73 -14.83
C SER A 343 -46.59 38.19 -15.23
N LEU A 344 -45.33 38.63 -15.24
CA LEU A 344 -44.97 39.98 -15.67
C LEU A 344 -45.28 40.20 -17.16
N THR A 345 -45.03 39.18 -17.99
CA THR A 345 -45.38 39.23 -19.42
C THR A 345 -46.88 39.42 -19.61
N ALA A 346 -47.72 38.70 -18.84
CA ALA A 346 -49.16 38.90 -18.86
C ALA A 346 -49.55 40.34 -18.45
N GLN A 347 -48.98 40.86 -17.37
CA GLN A 347 -49.23 42.24 -16.92
C GLN A 347 -48.84 43.28 -17.99
N VAL A 348 -47.71 43.09 -18.66
CA VAL A 348 -47.29 43.97 -19.77
C VAL A 348 -48.30 43.92 -20.90
N THR A 349 -48.79 42.75 -21.29
CA THR A 349 -49.81 42.65 -22.35
C THR A 349 -51.12 43.32 -21.98
N GLU A 350 -51.56 43.24 -20.72
CA GLU A 350 -52.75 43.95 -20.22
C GLU A 350 -52.54 45.47 -20.25
N LEU A 351 -51.38 45.95 -19.79
CA LEU A 351 -51.03 47.37 -19.85
C LEU A 351 -50.96 47.89 -21.28
N GLU A 352 -50.42 47.11 -22.22
CA GLU A 352 -50.36 47.44 -23.63
C GLU A 352 -51.78 47.61 -24.21
N GLN A 353 -52.70 46.70 -23.87
CA GLN A 353 -54.11 46.79 -24.26
C GLN A 353 -54.81 48.02 -23.65
N ALA A 354 -54.59 48.28 -22.36
CA ALA A 354 -55.13 49.45 -21.67
C ALA A 354 -54.62 50.76 -22.30
N LYS A 355 -53.33 50.81 -22.65
CA LYS A 355 -52.71 51.93 -23.36
C LYS A 355 -53.34 52.14 -24.74
N ILE A 356 -53.61 51.08 -25.50
CA ILE A 356 -54.30 51.17 -26.79
C ILE A 356 -55.71 51.75 -26.61
N GLN A 357 -56.46 51.28 -25.60
CA GLN A 357 -57.79 51.82 -25.28
C GLN A 357 -57.74 53.31 -24.91
N LEU A 358 -56.84 53.70 -24.02
CA LEU A 358 -56.64 55.09 -23.61
C LEU A 358 -56.26 55.97 -24.80
N LYS A 359 -55.39 55.50 -25.69
CA LYS A 359 -55.00 56.24 -26.90
C LYS A 359 -56.19 56.45 -27.83
N SER A 360 -57.04 55.44 -28.02
CA SER A 360 -58.31 55.58 -28.74
C SER A 360 -59.26 56.59 -28.06
N GLN A 361 -59.31 56.65 -26.73
CA GLN A 361 -60.09 57.67 -26.01
C GLN A 361 -59.50 59.08 -26.18
N MET A 362 -58.18 59.21 -26.18
CA MET A 362 -57.49 60.48 -26.44
C MET A 362 -57.72 60.98 -27.87
N ASP A 363 -57.67 60.10 -28.87
CA ASP A 363 -57.90 60.48 -30.26
C ASP A 363 -59.36 60.93 -30.47
N LYS A 364 -60.32 60.33 -29.77
CA LYS A 364 -61.72 60.79 -29.72
C LYS A 364 -61.92 62.14 -29.01
N THR A 365 -61.01 62.53 -28.11
CA THR A 365 -61.09 63.81 -27.37
C THR A 365 -60.26 64.92 -28.01
N LYS A 366 -59.39 64.61 -28.97
CA LYS A 366 -58.63 65.59 -29.78
C LYS A 366 -59.43 66.22 -30.93
N GLU A 367 -60.62 65.71 -31.24
CA GLU A 367 -61.43 66.19 -32.37
C GLU A 367 -62.36 67.39 -32.06
N PRO A 368 -62.16 68.14 -30.97
CA PRO A 368 -62.18 69.60 -31.15
C PRO A 368 -61.33 70.36 -30.10
N VAL A 369 -60.00 70.44 -30.24
CA VAL A 369 -59.21 71.47 -29.54
C VAL A 369 -57.97 71.87 -30.37
N GLU A 370 -58.21 72.51 -31.52
CA GLU A 370 -57.26 73.52 -32.02
C GLU A 370 -57.74 74.88 -31.51
N GLU A 371 -57.35 75.27 -30.28
CA GLU A 371 -57.13 76.67 -29.90
C GLU A 371 -56.57 76.77 -28.48
N THR A 372 -55.63 77.71 -28.30
CA THR A 372 -55.07 78.25 -27.05
C THR A 372 -53.90 77.53 -26.34
N MET A 373 -52.70 77.97 -26.73
CA MET A 373 -51.73 78.71 -25.91
C MET A 373 -51.09 78.06 -24.65
N THR A 374 -49.75 78.03 -24.72
CA THR A 374 -48.75 78.43 -23.69
C THR A 374 -48.36 77.46 -22.55
N ASN A 375 -47.16 76.90 -22.71
CA ASN A 375 -46.15 76.63 -21.66
C ASN A 375 -45.82 77.97 -20.91
N PRO A 376 -45.30 78.05 -19.66
CA PRO A 376 -44.36 77.11 -19.01
C PRO A 376 -44.49 76.90 -17.47
N ARG A 377 -43.85 75.88 -16.88
CA ARG A 377 -43.10 76.01 -15.59
C ARG A 377 -42.29 74.78 -15.19
N LYS A 378 -41.07 75.08 -14.71
CA LYS A 378 -39.99 74.20 -14.25
C LYS A 378 -40.26 73.58 -12.86
N ARG A 379 -39.84 72.31 -12.74
CA ARG A 379 -39.11 71.62 -11.64
C ARG A 379 -39.59 71.80 -10.19
N LYS A 380 -39.94 70.67 -9.57
CA LYS A 380 -39.21 70.04 -8.45
C LYS A 380 -39.77 68.62 -8.27
N SER A 381 -38.97 67.61 -8.56
CA SER A 381 -39.21 66.22 -8.16
C SER A 381 -38.05 65.86 -7.25
N ASP A 382 -38.38 65.74 -5.97
CA ASP A 382 -37.50 65.32 -4.89
C ASP A 382 -36.89 63.95 -5.20
N GLU A 383 -35.64 63.81 -4.79
CA GLU A 383 -34.82 62.62 -4.85
C GLU A 383 -35.52 61.46 -4.15
N SER A 384 -35.78 60.39 -4.90
CA SER A 384 -36.11 59.08 -4.34
C SER A 384 -34.87 58.47 -3.67
N PRO A 385 -35.01 57.81 -2.51
CA PRO A 385 -33.89 57.21 -1.78
C PRO A 385 -33.48 55.89 -2.45
N THR A 386 -32.81 55.97 -3.60
CA THR A 386 -32.39 54.78 -4.35
C THR A 386 -30.91 54.43 -4.14
N VAL A 387 -30.18 55.20 -3.33
CA VAL A 387 -28.71 55.06 -3.19
C VAL A 387 -28.27 54.21 -1.99
N LEU A 388 -29.15 53.84 -1.06
CA LEU A 388 -28.74 53.05 0.13
C LEU A 388 -28.84 51.53 -0.03
N PHE A 389 -29.65 51.01 -0.96
CA PHE A 389 -29.86 49.56 -1.10
C PHE A 389 -28.80 48.83 -1.93
N SER A 390 -27.96 49.53 -2.69
CA SER A 390 -26.90 48.93 -3.50
C SER A 390 -25.60 48.69 -2.70
N SER A 391 -25.31 49.51 -1.69
CA SER A 391 -24.01 49.46 -0.99
C SER A 391 -23.77 48.19 -0.19
N TRP A 392 -24.79 47.66 0.51
CA TRP A 392 -24.64 46.46 1.33
C TRP A 392 -24.63 45.19 0.49
N ARG A 393 -25.33 45.17 -0.66
CA ARG A 393 -25.30 44.02 -1.57
C ARG A 393 -23.90 43.86 -2.16
N THR A 394 -23.33 44.95 -2.67
CA THR A 394 -21.95 44.95 -3.17
C THR A 394 -20.97 44.58 -2.07
N ALA A 395 -21.13 45.09 -0.84
CA ALA A 395 -20.26 44.70 0.27
C ALA A 395 -20.37 43.21 0.66
N VAL A 396 -21.54 42.59 0.53
CA VAL A 396 -21.76 41.16 0.78
C VAL A 396 -21.21 40.30 -0.36
N GLU A 397 -21.38 40.73 -1.61
CA GLU A 397 -20.80 40.10 -2.80
C GLU A 397 -19.27 40.15 -2.72
N ASP A 398 -18.68 41.30 -2.42
CA ASP A 398 -17.24 41.48 -2.24
C ASP A 398 -16.67 40.62 -1.10
N LEU A 399 -17.40 40.46 0.01
CA LEU A 399 -17.00 39.58 1.11
C LEU A 399 -17.12 38.11 0.72
N GLY A 400 -18.15 37.74 -0.04
CA GLY A 400 -18.35 36.40 -0.57
C GLY A 400 -17.23 35.99 -1.53
N ASP A 401 -16.85 36.88 -2.43
CA ASP A 401 -15.74 36.67 -3.37
C ASP A 401 -14.41 36.57 -2.62
N PHE A 402 -14.18 37.42 -1.61
CA PHE A 402 -13.00 37.35 -0.74
C PHE A 402 -12.90 36.01 0.02
N LEU A 403 -14.00 35.55 0.62
CA LEU A 403 -14.03 34.27 1.32
C LEU A 403 -13.88 33.08 0.35
N HIS A 404 -14.36 33.19 -0.88
CA HIS A 404 -14.17 32.16 -1.90
C HIS A 404 -12.71 32.08 -2.39
N MET A 405 -12.00 33.21 -2.38
CA MET A 405 -10.56 33.27 -2.65
C MET A 405 -9.72 32.71 -1.51
N CYS A 406 -10.17 32.90 -0.26
CA CYS A 406 -9.52 32.32 0.91
C CYS A 406 -9.82 30.82 0.96
N LYS A 407 -8.88 29.96 0.57
CA LYS A 407 -9.04 28.51 0.69
C LYS A 407 -8.24 28.01 1.89
N PRO A 408 -8.81 28.05 3.12
CA PRO A 408 -8.12 27.52 4.28
C PRO A 408 -7.93 26.02 4.10
N GLU A 409 -6.68 25.56 4.16
CA GLU A 409 -6.36 24.15 4.33
C GLU A 409 -6.23 23.88 5.83
N MET A 410 -6.84 22.80 6.31
CA MET A 410 -6.81 22.50 7.74
C MET A 410 -5.59 21.65 8.05
N ASP A 411 -4.93 21.94 9.17
CA ASP A 411 -3.86 21.07 9.65
C ASP A 411 -4.44 19.68 10.03
N THR A 412 -3.58 18.67 9.92
CA THR A 412 -3.89 17.25 10.17
C THR A 412 -4.24 16.94 11.62
N ASP A 413 -4.03 17.87 12.54
CA ASP A 413 -4.31 17.71 13.97
C ASP A 413 -5.82 17.79 14.31
N GLY A 414 -6.66 18.27 13.38
CA GLY A 414 -8.10 18.39 13.56
C GLY A 414 -8.53 19.42 14.61
N SER A 415 -7.64 20.34 15.00
CA SER A 415 -7.92 21.37 16.03
C SER A 415 -8.91 22.45 15.57
N CYS A 416 -9.04 22.63 14.25
CA CYS A 416 -9.90 23.62 13.64
C CYS A 416 -10.69 23.00 12.49
N THR A 417 -11.96 23.37 12.33
CA THR A 417 -12.76 23.01 11.15
C THR A 417 -12.73 24.14 10.11
N GLU A 418 -12.98 23.81 8.84
CA GLU A 418 -13.08 24.82 7.76
C GLU A 418 -14.15 25.87 8.08
N GLU A 419 -15.26 25.47 8.69
CA GLU A 419 -16.32 26.40 9.12
C GLU A 419 -15.84 27.35 10.23
N ASP A 420 -15.06 26.87 11.20
CA ASP A 420 -14.49 27.70 12.25
C ASP A 420 -13.49 28.71 11.69
N ALA A 421 -12.64 28.28 10.75
CA ALA A 421 -11.68 29.14 10.06
C ALA A 421 -12.40 30.23 9.25
N LEU A 422 -13.37 29.86 8.40
CA LEU A 422 -14.15 30.81 7.59
C LEU A 422 -14.96 31.78 8.46
N LYS A 423 -15.48 31.32 9.60
CA LYS A 423 -16.22 32.16 10.55
C LYS A 423 -15.30 33.17 11.24
N ALA A 424 -14.07 32.80 11.57
CA ALA A 424 -13.09 33.71 12.15
C ALA A 424 -12.62 34.74 11.13
N ILE A 425 -12.26 34.30 9.91
CA ILE A 425 -11.87 35.18 8.80
C ILE A 425 -13.01 36.12 8.44
N GLY A 426 -14.24 35.62 8.33
CA GLY A 426 -15.41 36.42 7.98
C GLY A 426 -15.70 37.55 8.97
N LYS A 427 -15.41 37.37 10.27
CA LYS A 427 -15.55 38.43 11.29
C LYS A 427 -14.54 39.55 11.10
N ILE A 428 -13.36 39.21 10.62
CA ILE A 428 -12.21 40.11 10.48
C ILE A 428 -12.25 40.84 9.13
N ALA A 429 -12.60 40.10 8.07
CA ALA A 429 -12.70 40.56 6.69
C ALA A 429 -13.84 41.57 6.45
N VAL A 430 -14.66 41.87 7.46
CA VAL A 430 -15.64 42.99 7.40
C VAL A 430 -14.93 44.33 7.21
N ARG A 431 -13.69 44.48 7.70
CA ARG A 431 -12.90 45.70 7.53
C ARG A 431 -12.03 45.60 6.29
N GLU A 432 -12.11 46.61 5.42
CA GLU A 432 -11.32 46.69 4.18
C GLU A 432 -9.81 46.64 4.45
N SER A 433 -9.32 47.41 5.43
CA SER A 433 -7.91 47.37 5.84
C SER A 433 -7.44 45.98 6.30
N SER A 434 -8.33 45.20 6.92
CA SER A 434 -8.00 43.85 7.36
C SER A 434 -7.97 42.85 6.21
N ARG A 435 -8.79 43.06 5.16
CA ARG A 435 -8.72 42.27 3.93
C ARG A 435 -7.41 42.50 3.20
N ASP A 436 -6.98 43.75 3.06
CA ASP A 436 -5.72 44.11 2.42
C ASP A 436 -4.52 43.51 3.17
N ASN A 437 -4.50 43.64 4.49
CA ASN A 437 -3.46 43.05 5.33
C ASN A 437 -3.38 41.51 5.21
N LEU A 438 -4.53 40.83 5.13
CA LEU A 438 -4.58 39.38 4.94
C LEU A 438 -4.11 38.97 3.53
N LEU A 439 -4.47 39.72 2.49
CA LEU A 439 -4.00 39.46 1.13
C LEU A 439 -2.49 39.68 1.01
N ASP A 440 -1.97 40.74 1.62
CA ASP A 440 -0.52 40.99 1.67
C ASP A 440 0.20 39.86 2.40
N PHE A 441 -0.36 39.35 3.50
CA PHE A 441 0.16 38.18 4.20
C PHE A 441 0.14 36.92 3.32
N PHE A 442 -0.97 36.60 2.66
CA PHE A 442 -1.07 35.42 1.80
C PHE A 442 -0.17 35.50 0.56
N THR A 443 0.20 36.70 0.12
CA THR A 443 1.05 36.90 -1.06
C THR A 443 2.53 37.03 -0.73
N SER A 444 2.87 37.58 0.43
CA SER A 444 4.22 38.06 0.72
C SER A 444 4.83 37.51 2.02
N SER A 445 4.07 36.80 2.86
CA SER A 445 4.58 36.27 4.13
C SER A 445 5.60 35.14 3.92
N PRO A 446 6.67 35.07 4.73
CA PRO A 446 7.60 33.95 4.73
C PRO A 446 6.87 32.63 4.93
N CYS A 447 7.23 31.64 4.14
CA CYS A 447 6.77 30.27 4.31
C CYS A 447 7.40 29.76 5.61
N ASP A 448 6.58 29.28 6.55
CA ASP A 448 6.97 28.45 7.71
C ASP A 448 6.66 29.00 9.11
N GLU A 449 6.12 30.22 9.24
CA GLU A 449 5.75 30.78 10.56
C GLU A 449 4.23 30.79 10.80
N TRP A 450 3.83 30.40 12.02
CA TRP A 450 2.45 30.51 12.49
C TRP A 450 2.22 31.88 13.10
N CYS A 451 1.30 32.64 12.53
CA CYS A 451 0.94 33.98 12.99
C CYS A 451 -0.51 33.98 13.51
N CYS A 452 -0.80 34.81 14.51
CA CYS A 452 -2.17 35.00 14.96
C CYS A 452 -3.01 35.71 13.88
N LEU A 453 -4.18 35.17 13.54
CA LEU A 453 -5.07 35.76 12.52
C LEU A 453 -5.48 37.20 12.87
N ASP A 454 -5.77 37.48 14.14
CA ASP A 454 -6.17 38.82 14.60
C ASP A 454 -5.01 39.83 14.56
N GLU A 455 -3.76 39.37 14.75
CA GLU A 455 -2.56 40.21 14.64
C GLU A 455 -2.28 40.53 13.17
N VAL A 456 -2.23 39.51 12.31
CA VAL A 456 -2.05 39.68 10.86
C VAL A 456 -3.11 40.63 10.28
N ALA A 457 -4.37 40.48 10.69
CA ALA A 457 -5.43 41.33 10.18
C ALA A 457 -5.36 42.80 10.64
N GLN A 458 -4.64 43.10 11.72
CA GLN A 458 -4.48 44.45 12.22
C GLN A 458 -3.15 45.09 11.80
N GLU A 459 -2.08 44.30 11.75
CA GLU A 459 -0.69 44.76 11.63
C GLU A 459 -0.04 44.31 10.31
N GLY A 460 -0.69 43.43 9.54
CA GLY A 460 -0.19 42.94 8.25
C GLY A 460 1.04 42.05 8.40
N LEU A 461 2.06 42.29 7.58
CA LEU A 461 3.33 41.55 7.58
C LEU A 461 4.22 41.87 8.79
N ASP A 462 3.93 42.94 9.53
CA ASP A 462 4.67 43.32 10.74
C ASP A 462 4.22 42.51 11.97
N ALA A 463 3.24 41.61 11.82
CA ALA A 463 2.80 40.72 12.88
C ALA A 463 3.94 39.78 13.30
N GLU A 464 4.39 39.90 14.55
CA GLU A 464 5.46 39.05 15.09
C GLU A 464 5.00 37.58 15.17
N ALA A 465 5.88 36.64 14.79
CA ALA A 465 5.66 35.22 15.02
C ALA A 465 5.73 34.92 16.54
N ALA A 466 4.59 35.04 17.22
CA ALA A 466 4.51 34.89 18.66
C ALA A 466 3.93 33.51 19.03
N GLU A 467 4.81 32.59 19.44
CA GLU A 467 4.42 31.48 20.30
C GLU A 467 4.86 31.78 21.75
N PRO A 468 3.93 32.00 22.71
CA PRO A 468 2.45 32.09 22.61
C PRO A 468 1.94 33.49 22.20
N CYS A 469 0.75 33.53 21.58
CA CYS A 469 0.10 34.78 21.16
C CYS A 469 -0.14 35.72 22.35
N SER A 470 0.43 36.93 22.29
CA SER A 470 0.36 37.92 23.37
C SER A 470 -1.06 38.49 23.56
N ARG A 471 -1.88 38.49 22.51
CA ARG A 471 -3.24 39.07 22.51
C ARG A 471 -4.32 38.19 23.13
N HIS A 472 -4.09 36.88 23.21
CA HIS A 472 -5.12 35.93 23.63
C HIS A 472 -4.87 35.30 24.99
N GLU A 473 -3.90 35.77 25.80
CA GLU A 473 -3.63 35.38 27.21
C GLU A 473 -4.15 33.97 27.64
N GLY A 474 -3.82 32.92 26.89
CA GLY A 474 -4.20 31.52 27.18
C GLY A 474 -5.62 31.09 26.82
N GLY A 475 -6.26 31.80 25.88
CA GLY A 475 -7.51 31.42 25.22
C GLY A 475 -7.30 30.96 23.77
N PRO A 476 -8.32 30.33 23.16
CA PRO A 476 -8.22 29.77 21.81
C PRO A 476 -7.88 30.85 20.78
N CYS A 477 -6.70 30.72 20.18
CA CYS A 477 -6.16 31.59 19.15
C CYS A 477 -6.13 30.84 17.82
N LEU A 478 -6.83 31.37 16.82
CA LEU A 478 -6.72 30.88 15.45
C LEU A 478 -5.43 31.41 14.84
N GLN A 479 -4.50 30.49 14.57
CA GLN A 479 -3.25 30.81 13.90
C GLN A 479 -3.33 30.41 12.42
N ILE A 480 -2.72 31.24 11.59
CA ILE A 480 -2.61 31.03 10.15
C ILE A 480 -1.14 30.95 9.74
N ARG A 481 -0.87 30.11 8.73
CA ARG A 481 0.46 29.96 8.13
C ARG A 481 0.34 29.92 6.61
N ASN A 482 1.18 30.66 5.90
CA ASN A 482 1.23 30.60 4.45
C ASN A 482 1.79 29.24 3.99
N CYS A 483 1.06 28.51 3.14
CA CYS A 483 1.50 27.20 2.64
C CYS A 483 2.12 27.30 1.25
N ASN A 484 3.45 27.45 1.21
CA ASN A 484 4.23 27.26 -0.02
C ASN A 484 4.90 25.86 -0.07
N GLU A 485 4.42 24.91 0.74
CA GLU A 485 4.82 23.50 0.71
C GLU A 485 4.28 22.80 -0.55
N GLY A 486 4.72 23.25 -1.72
CA GLY A 486 4.23 22.73 -2.99
C GLY A 486 4.70 23.57 -4.17
N GLN A 487 5.95 23.38 -4.60
CA GLN A 487 6.35 23.72 -5.97
C GLN A 487 5.57 22.83 -6.96
N ILE A 488 4.34 23.21 -7.27
CA ILE A 488 3.62 22.75 -8.46
C ILE A 488 3.07 23.99 -9.16
N GLY A 489 3.82 24.42 -10.16
CA GLY A 489 3.44 25.27 -11.28
C GLY A 489 2.21 26.19 -11.13
N GLY A 490 2.48 27.48 -10.97
CA GLY A 490 1.63 28.55 -11.48
C GLY A 490 0.39 28.90 -10.65
N LEU A 491 0.41 30.10 -10.08
CA LEU A 491 -0.77 30.93 -9.80
C LEU A 491 -1.85 30.34 -8.87
N ARG A 492 -1.51 29.44 -7.94
CA ARG A 492 -2.42 29.15 -6.83
C ARG A 492 -2.22 30.18 -5.73
N TYR A 493 -2.90 31.31 -5.87
CA TYR A 493 -3.14 32.26 -4.80
C TYR A 493 -3.98 31.57 -3.70
N GLY A 494 -3.63 31.78 -2.43
CA GLY A 494 -4.60 31.73 -1.32
C GLY A 494 -4.82 30.41 -0.59
N ALA A 495 -3.90 29.45 -0.66
CA ALA A 495 -3.91 28.32 0.28
C ALA A 495 -3.08 28.70 1.53
N PHE A 496 -3.64 28.50 2.71
CA PHE A 496 -2.99 28.75 3.98
C PHE A 496 -3.49 27.76 5.03
N PHE A 497 -2.63 27.36 5.95
CA PHE A 497 -3.00 26.44 7.02
C PHE A 497 -3.65 27.18 8.19
N CYS A 498 -4.68 26.58 8.76
CA CYS A 498 -5.38 27.06 9.95
C CYS A 498 -5.29 26.04 11.09
N ILE A 499 -4.91 26.50 12.28
CA ILE A 499 -4.87 25.70 13.52
C ILE A 499 -5.47 26.51 14.67
N ASN A 500 -6.22 25.85 15.56
CA ASN A 500 -6.76 26.50 16.75
C ASN A 500 -5.93 26.06 17.96
N ARG A 501 -5.13 26.98 18.53
CA ARG A 501 -4.32 26.69 19.71
C ARG A 501 -4.99 27.26 20.96
N SER A 502 -5.25 26.39 21.93
CA SER A 502 -5.79 26.74 23.26
C SER A 502 -4.73 27.32 24.19
#